data_AF-A0A3M1FDG7-F1
#
_entry.id   AF-A0A3M1FDG7-F1
#
_cell.length_a   1.000
_cell.length_b   1.000
_cell.length_c   1.000
_cell.angle_alpha   90.00
_cell.angle_beta   90.00
_cell.angle_gamma   90.00
#
_symmetry.space_group_name_H-M   'P 1'
#
loop_
_entity.id
_entity.type
_entity.pdbx_description
1 polymer ?
#
loop_
_entity_poly.entity_id
_entity_poly.type
_entity_poly.pdbx_seq_one_letter_code
_entity_poly.pdbx_strand_id
1 'polypeptide(L)'
;MKKKNHSWKVFRAIFNLIFAILNIGVAFIHTLVFDLPRNIKTYIIMAINKEERDKIRRKLSLEKNQELMEERLEVVERLVYAVYNDPTYAKRKEGEYDLKELKKRVEK
;
A
#
# COMPACT_ATOMS: atom_id res chain seq x y z
N MET A 1 18.42 -27.14 -39.68
CA MET A 1 17.16 -26.39 -39.83
C MET A 1 16.81 -25.63 -38.54
N LYS A 2 17.19 -24.35 -38.38
CA LYS A 2 16.76 -23.49 -37.24
C LYS A 2 16.59 -22.03 -37.70
N LYS A 3 15.57 -21.74 -38.50
CA LYS A 3 15.17 -20.37 -38.91
C LYS A 3 13.67 -20.10 -38.67
N LYS A 4 13.08 -20.65 -37.59
CA LYS A 4 11.66 -20.43 -37.24
C LYS A 4 11.41 -19.66 -35.93
N ASN A 5 12.45 -19.32 -35.16
CA ASN A 5 12.27 -18.72 -33.83
C ASN A 5 12.14 -17.19 -33.81
N HIS A 6 12.52 -16.48 -34.87
CA HIS A 6 12.51 -15.01 -34.82
C HIS A 6 11.11 -14.44 -35.06
N SER A 7 10.40 -14.93 -36.08
CA SER A 7 9.05 -14.48 -36.41
C SER A 7 8.03 -14.77 -35.30
N TRP A 8 8.17 -15.91 -34.60
CA TRP A 8 7.29 -16.26 -33.48
C TRP A 8 7.51 -15.36 -32.25
N LYS A 9 8.76 -14.94 -31.98
CA LYS A 9 9.06 -13.99 -30.90
C LYS A 9 8.47 -12.60 -31.20
N VAL A 10 8.57 -12.14 -32.44
CA VAL A 10 8.00 -10.86 -32.87
C VAL A 10 6.47 -10.89 -32.83
N PHE A 11 5.85 -11.97 -33.32
CA PHE A 11 4.39 -12.15 -33.24
C PHE A 11 3.90 -12.19 -31.78
N ARG A 12 4.61 -12.91 -30.90
CA ARG A 12 4.30 -12.95 -29.47
C ARG A 12 4.45 -11.59 -28.79
N ALA A 13 5.45 -10.80 -29.17
CA ALA A 13 5.63 -9.44 -28.64
C ALA A 13 4.49 -8.51 -29.06
N ILE A 14 4.06 -8.56 -30.33
CA ILE A 14 2.92 -7.78 -30.83
C ILE A 14 1.62 -8.22 -30.14
N PHE A 15 1.41 -9.52 -29.99
CA PHE A 15 0.23 -10.05 -29.33
C PHE A 15 0.16 -9.65 -27.85
N ASN A 16 1.29 -9.71 -27.13
CA ASN A 16 1.39 -9.23 -25.76
C ASN A 16 1.14 -7.72 -25.65
N LEU A 17 1.58 -6.93 -26.63
CA LEU A 17 1.33 -5.48 -26.66
C LEU A 17 -0.17 -5.18 -26.84
N ILE A 18 -0.86 -5.89 -27.73
CA ILE A 18 -2.30 -5.76 -27.94
C ILE A 18 -3.06 -6.13 -26.65
N PHE A 19 -2.67 -7.22 -25.99
CA PHE A 19 -3.24 -7.62 -24.70
C PHE A 19 -3.01 -6.57 -23.61
N ALA A 20 -1.83 -5.95 -23.56
CA ALA A 20 -1.55 -4.87 -22.62
C ALA A 20 -2.46 -3.66 -22.84
N ILE A 21 -2.67 -3.25 -24.10
CA ILE A 21 -3.56 -2.14 -24.45
C ILE A 21 -5.02 -2.44 -24.07
N LEU A 22 -5.49 -3.67 -24.32
CA LEU A 22 -6.83 -4.10 -23.93
C LEU A 22 -7.01 -4.10 -22.41
N ASN A 23 -6.04 -4.59 -21.64
CA ASN A 23 -6.10 -4.57 -20.18
C ASN A 23 -6.12 -3.13 -19.62
N ILE A 24 -5.36 -2.21 -20.23
CA ILE A 24 -5.40 -0.79 -19.86
C ILE A 24 -6.78 -0.20 -20.15
N GLY A 25 -7.38 -0.53 -21.30
CA GLY A 25 -8.73 -0.10 -21.65
C GLY A 25 -9.80 -0.61 -20.69
N VAL A 26 -9.75 -1.90 -20.33
CA VAL A 26 -10.67 -2.49 -19.34
C VAL A 26 -10.48 -1.86 -17.97
N ALA A 27 -9.24 -1.63 -17.53
CA ALA A 27 -8.97 -0.93 -16.27
C ALA A 27 -9.54 0.50 -16.29
N PHE A 28 -9.36 1.22 -17.39
CA PHE A 28 -9.88 2.60 -17.54
C PHE A 28 -11.40 2.65 -17.51
N ILE A 29 -12.07 1.73 -18.21
CA ILE A 29 -13.54 1.60 -18.17
C ILE A 29 -14.01 1.23 -16.78
N HIS A 30 -13.32 0.32 -16.09
CA HIS A 30 -13.68 -0.07 -14.73
C HIS A 30 -13.59 1.12 -13.76
N THR A 31 -12.54 1.95 -13.87
CA THR A 31 -12.40 3.17 -13.08
C THR A 31 -13.47 4.21 -13.42
N LEU A 32 -13.81 4.38 -14.71
CA LEU A 32 -14.87 5.29 -15.13
C LEU A 32 -16.28 4.85 -14.68
N VAL A 33 -16.58 3.55 -14.71
CA VAL A 33 -17.92 3.03 -14.45
C VAL A 33 -18.15 2.71 -12.97
N PHE A 34 -17.14 2.21 -12.27
CA PHE A 34 -17.29 1.80 -10.87
C PHE A 34 -16.72 2.81 -9.88
N ASP A 35 -15.54 3.38 -10.14
CA ASP A 35 -14.89 4.27 -9.16
C ASP A 35 -15.45 5.69 -9.20
N LEU A 36 -15.74 6.23 -10.39
CA LEU A 36 -16.28 7.59 -10.51
C LEU A 36 -17.64 7.79 -9.82
N PRO A 37 -18.69 7.00 -10.10
CA PRO A 37 -19.98 7.21 -9.44
C PRO A 37 -19.95 6.90 -7.95
N ARG A 38 -19.08 5.99 -7.49
CA ARG A 38 -18.86 5.72 -6.07
C ARG A 38 -18.22 6.90 -5.35
N ASN A 39 -17.21 7.50 -5.96
CA ASN A 39 -16.56 8.70 -5.44
C ASN A 39 -17.52 9.89 -5.46
N ILE A 40 -18.26 10.11 -6.56
CA ILE A 40 -19.25 11.19 -6.67
C ILE A 40 -20.36 11.06 -5.62
N LYS A 41 -20.91 9.85 -5.40
CA LYS A 41 -21.88 9.63 -4.30
C LYS A 41 -21.29 9.99 -2.95
N THR A 42 -20.04 9.63 -2.71
CA THR A 42 -19.33 9.95 -1.45
C THR A 42 -19.16 11.46 -1.29
N TYR A 43 -18.79 12.19 -2.35
CA TYR A 43 -18.69 13.65 -2.34
C TYR A 43 -20.05 14.34 -2.10
N ILE A 44 -21.12 13.84 -2.73
CA ILE A 44 -22.48 14.37 -2.54
C ILE A 44 -22.95 14.14 -1.10
N ILE A 45 -22.72 12.94 -0.55
CA ILE A 45 -23.01 12.62 0.85
C ILE A 45 -22.23 13.54 1.81
N MET A 46 -20.93 13.75 1.55
CA MET A 46 -20.09 14.66 2.34
C MET A 46 -20.54 16.14 2.27
N ALA A 47 -21.10 16.56 1.14
CA ALA A 47 -21.60 17.92 0.93
C ALA A 47 -22.93 18.17 1.65
N ILE A 48 -23.83 17.18 1.68
CA ILE A 48 -25.19 17.32 2.21
C ILE A 48 -25.25 17.05 3.72
N ASN A 49 -24.46 16.12 4.27
CA ASN A 49 -24.63 15.67 5.65
C ASN A 49 -23.35 15.85 6.50
N LYS A 50 -23.36 16.88 7.35
CA LYS A 50 -22.22 17.26 8.22
C LYS A 50 -21.83 16.12 9.18
N GLU A 51 -22.80 15.34 9.64
CA GLU A 51 -22.56 14.16 10.50
C GLU A 51 -21.82 13.03 9.79
N GLU A 52 -22.13 12.75 8.53
CA GLU A 52 -21.45 11.67 7.79
C GLU A 52 -20.02 12.07 7.41
N ARG A 53 -19.78 13.35 7.15
CA ARG A 53 -18.42 13.89 7.00
C ARG A 53 -17.58 13.66 8.25
N ASP A 54 -18.14 13.91 9.43
CA ASP A 54 -17.45 13.67 10.70
C ASP A 54 -17.30 12.18 11.02
N LYS A 55 -18.23 11.33 10.58
CA LYS A 55 -18.08 9.86 10.68
C LYS A 55 -16.97 9.34 9.75
N ILE A 56 -16.92 9.80 8.50
CA ILE A 56 -15.88 9.39 7.55
C ILE A 56 -14.51 9.93 7.97
N ARG A 57 -14.44 11.19 8.42
CA ARG A 57 -13.20 11.76 8.96
C ARG A 57 -12.71 11.01 10.19
N ARG A 58 -13.61 10.61 11.10
CA ARG A 58 -13.29 9.74 12.22
C ARG A 58 -12.80 8.37 11.76
N LYS A 59 -13.49 7.72 10.82
CA LYS A 59 -13.05 6.43 10.26
C LYS A 59 -11.66 6.51 9.63
N LEU A 60 -11.40 7.50 8.78
CA LEU A 60 -10.07 7.71 8.18
C LEU A 60 -8.99 7.99 9.23
N SER A 61 -9.31 8.75 10.29
CA SER A 61 -8.36 8.97 11.39
C SER A 61 -8.10 7.70 12.20
N LEU A 62 -9.10 6.84 12.37
CA LEU A 62 -8.98 5.56 13.07
C LEU A 62 -8.15 4.58 12.24
N GLU A 63 -8.42 4.45 10.94
CA GLU A 63 -7.66 3.59 10.02
C GLU A 63 -6.19 4.04 9.97
N LYS A 64 -5.92 5.34 9.82
CA LYS A 64 -4.55 5.86 9.84
C LYS A 64 -3.85 5.62 11.18
N ASN A 65 -4.57 5.74 12.29
CA ASN A 65 -4.00 5.46 13.61
C ASN A 65 -3.76 3.95 13.82
N GLN A 66 -4.62 3.08 13.28
CA GLN A 66 -4.42 1.64 13.31
C GLN A 66 -3.19 1.23 12.51
N GLU A 67 -3.02 1.75 11.29
CA GLU A 67 -1.84 1.50 10.46
C GLU A 67 -0.55 1.96 11.18
N LEU A 68 -0.56 3.17 11.76
CA LEU A 68 0.55 3.66 12.59
C LEU A 68 0.80 2.77 13.83
N MET A 69 -0.25 2.22 14.44
CA MET A 69 -0.11 1.31 15.58
C MET A 69 0.45 -0.05 15.18
N GLU A 70 0.01 -0.62 14.06
CA GLU A 70 0.53 -1.88 13.52
C GLU A 70 2.01 -1.75 13.18
N GLU A 71 2.42 -0.67 12.50
CA GLU A 71 3.84 -0.41 12.23
C GLU A 71 4.65 -0.29 13.54
N ARG A 72 4.13 0.42 14.55
CA ARG A 72 4.81 0.55 15.86
C ARG A 72 4.91 -0.80 16.56
N LEU A 73 3.86 -1.62 16.50
CA LEU A 73 3.83 -2.97 17.07
C LEU A 73 4.87 -3.88 16.41
N GLU A 74 4.96 -3.87 15.08
CA GLU A 74 5.91 -4.71 14.35
C GLU A 74 7.37 -4.40 14.72
N VAL A 75 7.70 -3.11 14.86
CA VAL A 75 9.05 -2.70 15.30
C VAL A 75 9.30 -3.14 16.75
N VAL A 76 8.33 -2.98 17.65
CA VAL A 76 8.46 -3.44 19.05
C VAL A 76 8.63 -4.95 19.13
N GLU A 77 7.82 -5.73 18.40
CA GLU A 77 7.94 -7.19 18.35
C GLU A 77 9.32 -7.63 17.86
N ARG A 78 9.82 -7.01 16.79
CA ARG A 78 11.16 -7.27 16.27
C ARG A 78 12.25 -6.97 17.29
N LEU A 79 12.12 -5.85 18.01
CA LEU A 79 13.10 -5.41 18.98
C LEU A 79 13.09 -6.30 20.23
N VAL A 80 11.89 -6.70 20.70
CA VAL A 80 11.73 -7.68 21.78
C VAL A 80 12.30 -9.03 21.38
N TYR A 81 12.01 -9.52 20.17
CA TYR A 81 12.54 -10.78 19.68
C TYR A 81 14.07 -10.77 19.53
N ALA A 82 14.63 -9.67 19.03
CA ALA A 82 16.07 -9.50 18.89
C ALA A 82 16.79 -9.43 20.26
N VAL A 83 16.21 -8.71 21.23
CA VAL A 83 16.75 -8.64 22.61
C VAL A 83 16.59 -9.97 23.35
N TYR A 84 15.49 -10.69 23.12
CA TYR A 84 15.27 -12.00 23.74
C TYR A 84 16.30 -13.03 23.26
N ASN A 85 16.60 -13.06 21.96
CA ASN A 85 17.59 -13.96 21.38
C ASN A 85 19.04 -13.52 21.62
N ASP A 86 19.27 -12.21 21.74
CA ASP A 86 20.57 -11.63 22.03
C ASP A 86 20.41 -10.42 22.97
N PRO A 87 20.62 -10.60 24.29
CA PRO A 87 20.46 -9.54 25.27
C PRO A 87 21.39 -8.34 25.06
N THR A 88 22.45 -8.50 24.26
CA THR A 88 23.39 -7.43 23.91
C THR A 88 23.01 -6.68 22.65
N TYR A 89 22.00 -7.13 21.91
CA TYR A 89 21.54 -6.53 20.65
C TYR A 89 21.23 -5.03 20.77
N ALA A 90 20.55 -4.63 21.83
CA ALA A 90 20.21 -3.23 22.11
C ALA A 90 21.44 -2.31 22.29
N LYS A 91 22.62 -2.86 22.57
CA LYS A 91 23.89 -2.13 22.73
C LYS A 91 24.77 -2.18 21.49
N ARG A 92 24.33 -2.85 20.42
CA ARG A 92 25.02 -2.90 19.12
C ARG A 92 24.52 -1.78 18.23
N LYS A 93 25.31 -1.46 17.20
CA LYS A 93 24.96 -0.41 16.22
C LYS A 93 23.60 -0.63 15.57
N GLU A 94 23.20 -1.87 15.32
CA GLU A 94 21.86 -2.18 14.76
C GLU A 94 20.74 -1.90 15.78
N GLY A 95 20.88 -2.37 17.02
CA GLY A 95 19.87 -2.12 18.06
C GLY A 95 19.75 -0.65 18.47
N GLU A 96 20.85 0.10 18.50
CA GLU A 96 20.82 1.55 18.73
C GLU A 96 20.11 2.30 17.60
N TYR A 97 20.29 1.86 16.35
CA TYR A 97 19.59 2.42 15.19
C TYR A 97 18.07 2.16 15.30
N ASP A 98 17.68 0.92 15.57
CA ASP A 98 16.28 0.53 15.72
C ASP A 98 15.60 1.28 16.87
N LEU A 99 16.27 1.40 18.03
CA LEU A 99 15.77 2.19 19.17
C LEU A 99 15.59 3.68 18.83
N LYS A 100 16.53 4.25 18.08
CA LYS A 100 16.45 5.65 17.64
C LYS A 100 15.32 5.87 16.64
N GLU A 101 15.08 4.92 15.75
CA GLU A 101 13.97 4.95 14.81
C GLU A 101 12.62 4.82 15.53
N LEU A 102 12.52 3.92 16.49
CA LEU A 102 11.33 3.73 17.34
C LEU A 102 11.01 5.01 18.12
N LYS A 103 12.01 5.64 18.73
CA LYS A 103 11.84 6.89 19.48
C LYS A 103 11.34 8.05 18.60
N LYS A 104 11.92 8.22 17.40
CA LYS A 104 11.46 9.22 16.42
C LYS A 104 10.02 9.01 15.97
N ARG A 105 9.58 7.75 15.88
CA ARG A 105 8.24 7.38 15.43
C ARG A 105 7.20 7.51 16.54
N VAL A 106 7.58 7.38 17.81
CA VAL A 106 6.69 7.56 18.98
C VAL A 106 6.47 9.04 19.33
N GLU A 107 7.47 9.91 19.12
CA GLU A 107 7.39 11.35 19.41
C GLU A 107 6.65 12.17 18.32
N LYS A 108 6.27 11.54 17.21
CA LYS A 108 5.38 12.11 16.17
C LYS A 108 3.93 11.71 16.38
#